data_AF-A0A7C5J9F1-F1
#
_entry.id   AF-A0A7C5J9F1-F1
#
_cell.length_a   1.000
_cell.length_b   1.000
_cell.length_c   1.000
_cell.angle_alpha   90.00
_cell.angle_beta   90.00
_cell.angle_gamma   90.00
#
_symmetry.space_group_name_H-M   'P 1'
#
loop_
_entity.id
_entity.type
_entity.pdbx_description
1 polymer ?
#
loop_
_entity_poly.entity_id
_entity_poly.type
_entity_poly.pdbx_seq_one_letter_code
_entity_poly.pdbx_strand_id
1 'polypeptide(L)'
;LVLTASDGSDITLGGANSTDAITHTGDNATGVTQGGIITLSSEKTVALSGANETYAGFTDGQTITASDALNSIDVTTRAGAESAIKTTDAALKQIDTIRSQVGSVQNQLESTVRNISVTQVNVTAAESTIRDVDFAAESANLQKRNILAQSGVYAMSQANAAQQNVMRLLQ
;
A
#
# COMPACT_ATOMS: atom_id res chain seq x y z
N LEU A 1 -27.53 25.54 -13.33
CA LEU A 1 -26.22 25.76 -12.68
C LEU A 1 -25.87 24.46 -11.96
N VAL A 2 -24.79 23.78 -12.36
CA VAL A 2 -24.36 22.54 -11.69
C VAL A 2 -23.19 22.91 -10.79
N LEU A 3 -23.37 22.76 -9.48
CA LEU A 3 -22.33 22.97 -8.49
C LEU A 3 -21.77 21.60 -8.12
N THR A 4 -20.47 21.39 -8.34
CA THR A 4 -19.80 20.12 -8.05
C THR A 4 -18.46 20.41 -7.39
N ALA A 5 -18.27 19.92 -6.16
CA ALA A 5 -16.97 19.90 -5.52
C ALA A 5 -16.21 18.66 -6.01
N SER A 6 -15.08 18.86 -6.70
CA SER A 6 -14.32 17.76 -7.31
C SER A 6 -13.66 16.82 -6.30
N ASP A 7 -13.57 17.23 -5.05
CA ASP A 7 -12.96 16.52 -3.93
C ASP A 7 -14.01 15.92 -2.96
N GLY A 8 -15.30 16.11 -3.24
CA GLY A 8 -16.39 15.69 -2.36
C GLY A 8 -16.48 16.47 -1.05
N SER A 9 -15.86 17.66 -0.98
CA SER A 9 -16.04 18.60 0.13
C SER A 9 -17.42 19.26 0.09
N ASP A 10 -17.85 19.78 1.24
CA ASP A 10 -19.12 20.48 1.35
C ASP A 10 -19.13 21.74 0.47
N ILE A 11 -20.12 21.84 -0.43
CA ILE A 11 -20.34 23.05 -1.22
C ILE A 11 -20.97 24.10 -0.30
N THR A 12 -20.13 24.96 0.28
CA THR A 12 -20.59 26.08 1.12
C THR A 12 -20.94 27.28 0.24
N LEU A 13 -22.23 27.60 0.11
CA LEU A 13 -22.69 28.85 -0.50
C LEU A 13 -22.65 29.97 0.55
N GLY A 14 -21.46 30.51 0.80
CA GLY A 14 -21.25 31.64 1.71
C GLY A 14 -20.97 32.94 0.95
N GLY A 15 -21.84 33.93 1.10
CA GLY A 15 -21.58 35.29 0.62
C GLY A 15 -22.12 36.33 1.60
N ALA A 16 -21.22 37.11 2.20
CA ALA A 16 -21.58 38.39 2.77
C ALA A 16 -22.01 39.30 1.60
N ASN A 17 -23.31 39.55 1.48
CA ASN A 17 -23.94 40.41 0.47
C ASN A 17 -23.83 39.93 -0.99
N SER A 18 -24.61 38.92 -1.38
CA SER A 18 -24.89 38.69 -2.80
C SER A 18 -26.36 38.31 -3.02
N THR A 19 -27.07 39.17 -3.75
CA THR A 19 -28.51 39.12 -4.05
C THR A 19 -28.88 38.06 -5.10
N ASP A 20 -27.94 37.19 -5.48
CA ASP A 20 -28.13 36.10 -6.46
C ASP A 20 -27.94 34.69 -5.83
N ALA A 21 -28.28 34.55 -4.54
CA ALA A 21 -28.39 33.26 -3.87
C ALA A 21 -29.85 32.79 -3.81
N ILE A 22 -30.06 31.48 -3.81
CA ILE A 22 -31.36 30.77 -3.64
C ILE A 22 -31.92 30.95 -2.20
N THR A 23 -31.60 32.06 -1.54
CA THR A 23 -32.05 32.40 -0.19
C THR A 23 -32.28 33.91 -0.12
N HIS A 24 -33.52 34.35 0.07
CA HIS A 24 -33.84 35.77 0.25
C HIS A 24 -33.60 36.18 1.71
N THR A 25 -32.87 37.29 1.90
CA THR A 25 -32.77 38.01 3.18
C THR A 25 -33.61 39.28 3.07
N GLY A 26 -34.63 39.45 3.92
CA GLY A 26 -35.35 40.72 4.07
C GLY A 26 -36.87 40.64 3.87
N ASP A 27 -37.58 40.97 4.94
CA ASP A 27 -38.98 41.42 5.09
C ASP A 27 -40.02 41.13 3.99
N ASN A 28 -40.96 40.24 4.36
CA ASN A 28 -42.38 40.26 3.99
C ASN A 28 -42.73 40.40 2.49
N ALA A 29 -42.32 39.43 1.67
CA ALA A 29 -42.93 39.18 0.37
C ALA A 29 -43.80 37.92 0.44
N THR A 30 -45.09 38.12 0.64
CA THR A 30 -46.12 37.10 0.42
C THR A 30 -46.00 36.52 -0.99
N GLY A 31 -45.65 35.23 -1.09
CA GLY A 31 -46.04 34.38 -2.22
C GLY A 31 -45.27 34.56 -3.52
N VAL A 32 -43.94 34.44 -3.51
CA VAL A 32 -43.19 34.11 -4.72
C VAL A 32 -42.54 32.74 -4.55
N THR A 33 -43.23 31.71 -5.02
CA THR A 33 -42.70 30.35 -5.17
C THR A 33 -41.84 30.33 -6.45
N GLN A 34 -40.54 30.56 -6.33
CA GLN A 34 -39.64 30.31 -7.46
C GLN A 34 -39.39 28.79 -7.54
N GLY A 35 -40.22 28.10 -8.30
CA GLY A 35 -40.09 26.65 -8.52
C GLY A 35 -38.82 26.33 -9.31
N GLY A 36 -37.89 25.60 -8.69
CA GLY A 36 -36.72 25.04 -9.34
C GLY A 36 -36.46 23.62 -8.83
N ILE A 37 -35.88 22.77 -9.66
CA ILE A 37 -35.45 21.43 -9.25
C ILE A 37 -34.04 21.54 -8.69
N ILE A 38 -33.86 21.21 -7.40
CA ILE A 38 -32.55 21.03 -6.79
C ILE A 38 -32.21 19.54 -6.88
N THR A 39 -31.14 19.20 -7.60
CA THR A 39 -30.64 17.81 -7.69
C THR A 39 -29.36 17.69 -6.87
N LEU A 40 -29.44 16.97 -5.76
CA LEU A 40 -28.29 16.63 -4.90
C LEU A 40 -27.84 15.21 -5.27
N SER A 41 -26.58 15.05 -5.65
CA SER A 41 -25.98 13.76 -5.99
C SER A 41 -24.68 13.61 -5.20
N SER A 42 -24.60 12.57 -4.36
CA SER A 42 -23.41 12.27 -3.55
C SER A 42 -23.23 10.76 -3.43
N GLU A 43 -21.97 10.32 -3.38
CA GLU A 43 -21.58 8.94 -3.07
C GLU A 43 -21.60 8.65 -1.56
N LYS A 44 -21.85 9.68 -0.73
CA LYS A 44 -21.91 9.63 0.73
C LYS A 44 -23.20 10.29 1.24
N THR A 45 -23.46 10.17 2.53
CA THR A 45 -24.58 10.84 3.20
C THR A 45 -24.59 12.34 2.92
N VAL A 46 -25.72 12.86 2.48
CA VAL A 46 -25.98 14.31 2.40
C VAL A 46 -26.75 14.71 3.65
N ALA A 47 -26.10 15.48 4.52
CA ALA A 47 -26.75 16.11 5.67
C ALA A 47 -27.18 17.53 5.28
N LEU A 48 -28.47 17.81 5.45
CA LEU A 48 -29.02 19.16 5.33
C LEU A 48 -29.17 19.70 6.76
N SER A 49 -28.61 20.87 7.03
CA SER A 49 -28.66 21.53 8.36
C SER A 49 -28.87 23.04 8.21
N GLY A 50 -29.85 23.62 8.91
CA GLY A 50 -30.10 25.06 8.93
C GLY A 50 -31.50 25.45 9.43
N ALA A 51 -31.74 26.75 9.63
CA ALA A 51 -33.07 27.24 9.95
C ALA A 51 -33.96 27.25 8.70
N ASN A 52 -35.15 26.63 8.81
CA ASN A 52 -36.20 26.59 7.79
C ASN A 52 -36.00 25.68 6.56
N GLU A 53 -35.43 24.49 6.75
CA GLU A 53 -35.33 23.42 5.73
C GLU A 53 -36.68 23.03 5.09
N THR A 54 -37.77 23.23 5.85
CA THR A 54 -39.14 22.99 5.42
C THR A 54 -39.54 23.80 4.17
N TYR A 55 -38.94 24.98 3.94
CA TYR A 55 -39.23 25.78 2.73
C TYR A 55 -38.70 25.12 1.44
N ALA A 56 -37.74 24.21 1.54
CA ALA A 56 -37.22 23.41 0.44
C ALA A 56 -37.84 21.99 0.39
N GLY A 57 -38.81 21.68 1.25
CA GLY A 57 -39.49 20.39 1.29
C GLY A 57 -38.74 19.29 2.07
N PHE A 58 -37.71 19.64 2.84
CA PHE A 58 -36.96 18.72 3.70
C PHE A 58 -37.34 18.93 5.17
N THR A 59 -37.20 17.89 6.02
CA THR A 59 -37.43 18.00 7.47
C THR A 59 -36.13 18.26 8.22
N ASP A 60 -36.18 19.02 9.33
CA ASP A 60 -35.01 19.31 10.18
C ASP A 60 -34.22 18.04 10.54
N GLY A 61 -32.94 18.00 10.15
CA GLY A 61 -32.06 16.85 10.38
C GLY A 61 -32.34 15.64 9.49
N GLN A 62 -33.06 15.81 8.37
CA GLN A 62 -33.31 14.73 7.42
C GLN A 62 -31.99 14.23 6.82
N THR A 63 -31.65 13.00 7.18
CA THR A 63 -30.55 12.29 6.55
C THR A 63 -31.07 11.60 5.29
N ILE A 64 -30.73 12.15 4.13
CA ILE A 64 -30.93 11.45 2.87
C ILE A 64 -29.76 10.48 2.73
N THR A 65 -29.94 9.29 3.29
CA THR A 65 -29.03 8.18 3.08
C THR A 65 -29.20 7.74 1.63
N ALA A 66 -28.10 7.59 0.89
CA ALA A 66 -28.10 6.93 -0.40
C ALA A 66 -28.45 5.45 -0.17
N SER A 67 -29.73 5.14 -0.02
CA SER A 67 -30.16 3.83 0.44
C SER A 67 -31.48 3.48 -0.22
N ASP A 68 -31.37 3.07 -1.46
CA ASP A 68 -31.85 1.72 -1.70
C ASP A 68 -30.60 0.85 -1.78
N ALA A 69 -30.44 -0.07 -0.83
CA ALA A 69 -29.49 -1.15 -1.03
C ALA A 69 -29.88 -1.87 -2.33
N LEU A 70 -28.93 -2.42 -3.09
CA LEU A 70 -29.24 -3.10 -4.37
C LEU A 70 -30.33 -4.18 -4.22
N ASN A 71 -30.54 -4.71 -3.01
CA ASN A 71 -31.58 -5.68 -2.68
C ASN A 71 -33.00 -5.07 -2.49
N SER A 72 -33.14 -3.77 -2.32
CA SER A 72 -34.41 -3.07 -2.10
C SER A 72 -34.86 -2.23 -3.30
N ILE A 73 -34.04 -2.11 -4.34
CA ILE A 73 -34.38 -1.34 -5.54
C ILE A 73 -35.41 -2.10 -6.39
N ASP A 74 -36.57 -1.48 -6.62
CA ASP A 74 -37.59 -1.98 -7.52
C ASP A 74 -37.37 -1.45 -8.95
N VAL A 75 -37.04 -2.34 -9.89
CA VAL A 75 -36.80 -2.01 -11.30
C VAL A 75 -38.07 -2.01 -12.16
N THR A 76 -39.24 -2.28 -11.59
CA THR A 76 -40.51 -2.33 -12.34
C THR A 76 -41.00 -0.94 -12.78
N THR A 77 -40.49 0.13 -12.17
CA THR A 77 -40.78 1.51 -12.55
C THR A 77 -39.58 2.13 -13.25
N ARG A 78 -39.82 3.09 -14.16
CA ARG A 78 -38.75 3.83 -14.84
C ARG A 78 -37.81 4.54 -13.84
N ALA A 79 -38.38 5.17 -12.82
CA ALA A 79 -37.61 5.88 -11.80
C ALA A 79 -36.73 4.93 -10.98
N GLY A 80 -37.27 3.77 -10.60
CA GLY A 80 -36.51 2.74 -9.88
C GLY A 80 -35.41 2.12 -10.73
N ALA A 81 -35.63 1.90 -12.04
CA ALA A 81 -34.59 1.46 -12.96
C ALA A 81 -33.45 2.51 -13.12
N GLU A 82 -33.78 3.80 -13.22
CA GLU A 82 -32.77 4.88 -13.25
C GLU A 82 -31.97 4.95 -11.93
N SER A 83 -32.61 4.70 -10.79
CA SER A 83 -31.94 4.59 -9.48
C SER A 83 -31.02 3.36 -9.42
N ALA A 84 -31.48 2.19 -9.88
CA ALA A 84 -30.71 0.95 -9.93
C ALA A 84 -29.39 1.10 -10.70
N ILE A 85 -29.44 1.76 -11.86
CA ILE A 85 -28.27 2.00 -12.70
C ILE A 85 -27.25 2.87 -11.95
N LYS A 86 -27.70 3.95 -11.31
CA LYS A 86 -26.80 4.86 -10.54
C LYS A 86 -26.15 4.16 -9.36
N THR A 87 -26.92 3.41 -8.58
CA THR A 87 -26.39 2.67 -7.43
C THR A 87 -25.41 1.58 -7.87
N THR A 88 -25.70 0.89 -8.99
CA THR A 88 -24.81 -0.13 -9.55
C THR A 88 -23.51 0.51 -10.07
N ASP A 89 -23.57 1.65 -10.77
CA ASP A 89 -22.38 2.36 -11.24
C ASP A 89 -21.47 2.79 -10.08
N ALA A 90 -22.05 3.30 -9.00
CA ALA A 90 -21.31 3.65 -7.78
C ALA A 90 -20.64 2.41 -7.14
N ALA A 91 -21.38 1.30 -7.04
CA ALA A 91 -20.84 0.05 -6.52
C ALA A 91 -19.70 -0.52 -7.40
N LEU A 92 -19.83 -0.43 -8.72
CA LEU A 92 -18.77 -0.83 -9.66
C LEU A 92 -17.51 0.02 -9.50
N LYS A 93 -17.65 1.36 -9.41
CA LYS A 93 -16.52 2.26 -9.13
C LYS A 93 -15.79 1.92 -7.84
N GLN A 94 -16.54 1.56 -6.79
CA GLN A 94 -15.95 1.13 -5.53
C GLN A 94 -15.17 -0.19 -5.68
N ILE A 95 -15.75 -1.18 -6.38
CA ILE A 95 -15.05 -2.45 -6.69
C ILE A 95 -13.79 -2.21 -7.51
N ASP A 96 -13.86 -1.34 -8.52
CA ASP A 96 -12.72 -1.02 -9.38
C ASP A 96 -11.61 -0.30 -8.60
N THR A 97 -11.98 0.56 -7.65
CA THR A 97 -11.03 1.18 -6.72
C THR A 97 -10.31 0.12 -5.88
N ILE A 98 -11.05 -0.85 -5.32
CA ILE A 98 -10.46 -1.95 -4.54
C ILE A 98 -9.56 -2.82 -5.43
N ARG A 99 -9.99 -3.17 -6.65
CA ARG A 99 -9.18 -3.94 -7.61
C ARG A 99 -7.89 -3.22 -7.99
N SER A 100 -7.96 -1.91 -8.20
CA SER A 100 -6.80 -1.06 -8.47
C SER A 100 -5.80 -1.07 -7.31
N GLN A 101 -6.30 -0.94 -6.07
CA GLN A 101 -5.45 -1.02 -4.86
C GLN A 101 -4.78 -2.39 -4.73
N VAL A 102 -5.53 -3.48 -4.92
CA VAL A 102 -4.98 -4.85 -4.91
C VAL A 102 -3.92 -5.02 -5.99
N GLY A 103 -4.16 -4.55 -7.22
CA GLY A 103 -3.19 -4.60 -8.30
C GLY A 103 -1.91 -3.81 -8.01
N SER A 104 -2.04 -2.64 -7.36
CA SER A 104 -0.88 -1.85 -6.90
C SER A 104 -0.04 -2.61 -5.87
N VAL A 105 -0.69 -3.21 -4.86
CA VAL A 105 0.00 -4.03 -3.85
C VAL A 105 0.66 -5.25 -4.47
N GLN A 106 0.03 -5.91 -5.44
CA GLN A 106 0.64 -7.03 -6.17
C GLN A 106 1.91 -6.60 -6.91
N ASN A 107 1.90 -5.46 -7.60
CA ASN A 107 3.09 -4.92 -8.27
C ASN A 107 4.22 -4.60 -7.28
N GLN A 108 3.88 -4.02 -6.12
CA GLN A 108 4.85 -3.75 -5.05
C GLN A 108 5.46 -5.04 -4.51
N LEU A 109 4.65 -6.06 -4.24
CA LEU A 109 5.11 -7.38 -3.80
C LEU A 109 6.03 -8.03 -4.83
N GLU A 110 5.66 -8.01 -6.11
CA GLU A 110 6.48 -8.59 -7.17
C GLU A 110 7.84 -7.89 -7.29
N SER A 111 7.86 -6.55 -7.23
CA SER A 111 9.10 -5.78 -7.23
C SER A 111 9.97 -6.08 -5.99
N THR A 112 9.34 -6.21 -4.83
CA THR A 112 10.01 -6.52 -3.57
C THR A 112 10.62 -7.91 -3.61
N VAL A 113 9.88 -8.91 -4.10
CA VAL A 113 10.37 -10.28 -4.27
C VAL A 113 11.55 -10.31 -5.23
N ARG A 114 11.47 -9.65 -6.39
CA ARG A 114 12.61 -9.58 -7.33
C ARG A 114 13.85 -8.97 -6.69
N ASN A 115 13.70 -7.89 -5.92
CA ASN A 115 14.82 -7.24 -5.24
C ASN A 115 15.41 -8.13 -4.14
N ILE A 116 14.57 -8.78 -3.33
CA ILE A 116 15.01 -9.71 -2.28
C ILE A 116 15.73 -10.91 -2.88
N SER A 117 15.24 -11.50 -3.97
CA SER A 117 15.90 -12.63 -4.62
C SER A 117 17.30 -12.28 -5.12
N VAL A 118 17.47 -11.11 -5.74
CA VAL A 118 18.81 -10.63 -6.16
C VAL A 118 19.70 -10.40 -4.95
N THR A 119 19.17 -9.77 -3.90
CA THR A 119 19.92 -9.51 -2.67
C THR A 119 20.31 -10.82 -1.98
N GLN A 120 19.43 -11.82 -1.97
CA GLN A 120 19.69 -13.14 -1.41
C GLN A 120 20.85 -13.82 -2.14
N VAL A 121 20.85 -13.85 -3.48
CA VAL A 121 21.95 -14.42 -4.26
C VAL A 121 23.27 -13.71 -3.95
N ASN A 122 23.27 -12.37 -3.88
CA ASN A 122 24.47 -11.60 -3.55
C ASN A 122 24.98 -11.86 -2.13
N VAL A 123 24.07 -11.96 -1.15
CA VAL A 123 24.41 -12.26 0.25
C VAL A 123 24.95 -13.68 0.37
N THR A 124 24.34 -14.66 -0.27
CA THR A 124 24.83 -16.05 -0.26
C THR A 124 26.19 -16.17 -0.95
N ALA A 125 26.43 -15.45 -2.05
CA ALA A 125 27.74 -15.41 -2.70
C ALA A 125 28.82 -14.74 -1.83
N ALA A 126 28.46 -13.65 -1.15
CA ALA A 126 29.35 -12.99 -0.20
C ALA A 126 29.65 -13.89 1.02
N GLU A 127 28.65 -14.61 1.53
CA GLU A 127 28.82 -15.59 2.60
C GLU A 127 29.73 -16.75 2.16
N SER A 128 29.51 -17.30 0.97
CA SER A 128 30.37 -18.32 0.36
C SER A 128 31.82 -17.84 0.25
N THR A 129 32.05 -16.60 -0.18
CA THR A 129 33.43 -16.03 -0.24
C THR A 129 34.11 -15.93 1.13
N ILE A 130 33.33 -15.73 2.21
CA ILE A 130 33.88 -15.58 3.57
C ILE A 130 34.06 -16.95 4.25
N ARG A 131 33.10 -17.86 4.08
CA ARG A 131 33.06 -19.14 4.79
C ARG A 131 33.64 -20.30 4.02
N ASP A 132 33.52 -20.31 2.70
CA ASP A 132 34.01 -21.40 1.89
C ASP A 132 35.51 -21.21 1.68
N VAL A 133 36.27 -22.23 2.06
CA VAL A 133 37.70 -22.29 1.77
C VAL A 133 37.90 -22.87 0.38
N ASP A 134 38.87 -22.35 -0.36
CA ASP A 134 39.30 -22.98 -1.61
C ASP A 134 39.89 -24.36 -1.28
N PHE A 135 39.15 -25.41 -1.65
CA PHE A 135 39.52 -26.79 -1.39
C PHE A 135 40.88 -27.16 -1.98
N ALA A 136 41.25 -26.60 -3.13
CA ALA A 136 42.53 -26.88 -3.76
C ALA A 136 43.69 -26.29 -2.93
N ALA A 137 43.53 -25.03 -2.49
CA ALA A 137 44.53 -24.36 -1.66
C ALA A 137 44.66 -24.99 -0.27
N GLU A 138 43.54 -25.31 0.39
CA GLU A 138 43.56 -25.93 1.72
C GLU A 138 44.11 -27.36 1.68
N SER A 139 43.78 -28.14 0.63
CA SER A 139 44.35 -29.48 0.43
C SER A 139 45.85 -29.45 0.22
N ALA A 140 46.35 -28.49 -0.56
CA ALA A 140 47.79 -28.29 -0.75
C ALA A 140 48.48 -27.89 0.56
N ASN A 141 47.89 -26.99 1.34
CA ASN A 141 48.41 -26.60 2.66
C ASN A 141 48.37 -27.76 3.67
N LEU A 142 47.32 -28.57 3.67
CA LEU A 142 47.23 -29.76 4.51
C LEU A 142 48.32 -30.77 4.14
N GLN A 143 48.49 -31.08 2.85
CA GLN A 143 49.56 -31.97 2.37
C GLN A 143 50.95 -31.43 2.71
N LYS A 144 51.19 -30.13 2.49
CA LYS A 144 52.44 -29.46 2.86
C LYS A 144 52.72 -29.58 4.37
N ARG A 145 51.72 -29.35 5.22
CA ARG A 145 51.84 -29.49 6.68
C ARG A 145 52.13 -30.93 7.10
N ASN A 146 51.50 -31.91 6.47
CA ASN A 146 51.78 -33.33 6.71
C ASN A 146 53.21 -33.72 6.31
N ILE A 147 53.69 -33.26 5.14
CA ILE A 147 55.07 -33.50 4.68
C ILE A 147 56.06 -32.83 5.64
N LEU A 148 55.79 -31.61 6.09
CA LEU A 148 56.62 -30.88 7.06
C LEU A 148 56.67 -31.60 8.42
N ALA A 149 55.54 -32.11 8.93
CA ALA A 149 55.51 -32.85 10.18
C ALA A 149 56.35 -34.14 10.08
N GLN A 150 56.20 -34.89 8.99
CA GLN A 150 56.98 -36.11 8.77
C GLN A 150 58.48 -35.82 8.57
N SER A 151 58.80 -34.76 7.83
CA SER A 151 60.19 -34.29 7.63
C SER A 151 60.81 -33.75 8.93
N GLY A 152 60.02 -33.10 9.79
CA GLY A 152 60.46 -32.60 11.10
C GLY A 152 60.81 -33.73 12.06
N VAL A 153 60.00 -34.79 12.09
CA VAL A 153 60.29 -36.02 12.86
C VAL A 153 61.58 -36.68 12.34
N TYR A 154 61.76 -36.76 11.02
CA TYR A 154 62.97 -37.30 10.41
C TYR A 154 64.22 -36.43 10.68
N ALA A 155 64.08 -35.10 10.63
CA ALA A 155 65.17 -34.19 10.95
C ALA A 155 65.56 -34.28 12.44
N MET A 156 64.59 -34.40 13.34
CA MET A 156 64.84 -34.63 14.77
C MET A 156 65.56 -35.95 15.03
N SER A 157 65.14 -37.04 14.37
CA SER A 157 65.81 -38.34 14.54
C SER A 157 67.26 -38.29 14.02
N GLN A 158 67.51 -37.61 12.89
CA GLN A 158 68.84 -37.40 12.35
C GLN A 158 69.73 -36.52 13.24
N ALA A 159 69.18 -35.45 13.82
CA ALA A 159 69.91 -34.57 14.74
C ALA A 159 70.31 -35.30 16.04
N ASN A 160 69.40 -36.10 16.60
CA ASN A 160 69.69 -36.94 17.77
C ASN A 160 70.80 -37.98 17.48
N ALA A 161 70.77 -38.61 16.30
CA ALA A 161 71.82 -39.56 15.90
C ALA A 161 73.19 -38.87 15.73
N ALA A 162 73.22 -37.67 15.14
CA ALA A 162 74.44 -36.89 15.03
C ALA A 162 75.01 -36.47 16.39
N GLN A 163 74.15 -36.06 17.34
CA GLN A 163 74.58 -35.73 18.72
C GLN A 163 75.20 -36.93 19.44
N GLN A 164 74.62 -38.13 19.29
CA GLN A 164 75.18 -39.36 19.87
C GLN A 164 76.55 -39.71 19.26
N ASN A 165 76.74 -39.48 17.96
CA ASN A 165 78.03 -39.70 17.31
C ASN A 165 79.11 -38.72 17.79
N VAL A 166 78.74 -37.47 18.12
CA VAL A 166 79.68 -36.50 18.71
C VAL A 166 80.08 -36.91 20.14
N MET A 167 79.13 -37.40 20.95
CA MET A 167 79.43 -37.93 22.29
C MET A 167 80.35 -39.15 22.27
N ARG A 168 80.34 -39.91 21.17
CA ARG A 168 81.26 -41.05 20.93
C ARG A 168 82.67 -40.61 20.50
N LEU A 169 82.84 -39.36 20.06
CA LEU A 169 84.13 -38.78 19.66
C LEU A 169 84.82 -38.02 20.82
N LEU A 170 84.09 -37.73 21.90
CA LEU A 170 84.61 -37.04 23.09
C LEU A 170 84.95 -37.99 24.26
N GLN A 171 84.72 -39.30 24.09
CA GLN A 171 85.16 -40.38 24.98
C GLN A 171 86.38 -41.07 24.38
#